data_AF-A0A238V6U5-F1
#
_entry.id   AF-A0A238V6U5-F1
#
_cell.length_a   1.000
_cell.length_b   1.000
_cell.length_c   1.000
_cell.angle_alpha   90.00
_cell.angle_beta   90.00
_cell.angle_gamma   90.00
#
_symmetry.space_group_name_H-M   'P 1'
#
loop_
_entity.id
_entity.type
_entity.pdbx_description
1 polymer ?
#
loop_
_entity_poly.entity_id
_entity_poly.type
_entity_poly.pdbx_seq_one_letter_code
_entity_poly.pdbx_strand_id
1 'polypeptide(L)' 'MRAREWTVAATCGDPTDYDVPALPTWRVERGECGGIAFAATDRDEPFIAAERPARVRR' A
#
# COMPACT_ATOMS: atom_id res chain seq x y z
N MET A 1 11.80 5.87 -2.19
CA MET A 1 10.79 5.60 -1.13
C MET A 1 10.72 6.80 -0.20
N ARG A 2 9.62 7.57 -0.20
CA ARG A 2 9.41 8.78 0.62
C ARG A 2 8.43 8.53 1.79
N ALA A 3 8.44 7.32 2.35
CA ALA A 3 7.42 6.88 3.31
C ALA A 3 7.27 7.81 4.54
N ARG A 4 8.40 8.32 5.06
CA ARG A 4 8.40 9.26 6.20
C ARG A 4 7.76 10.61 5.83
N GLU A 5 8.17 11.18 4.70
CA GLU A 5 7.66 12.46 4.21
C GLU A 5 6.15 12.42 3.99
N TRP A 6 5.68 11.34 3.36
CA TRP A 6 4.26 11.08 3.19
C TRP A 6 3.51 11.00 4.53
N THR A 7 4.06 10.26 5.50
CA THR A 7 3.45 10.11 6.83
C THR A 7 3.33 11.46 7.56
N VAL A 8 4.37 12.30 7.48
CA VAL A 8 4.37 13.62 8.09
C VAL A 8 3.34 14.51 7.40
N ALA A 9 3.37 14.58 6.06
CA ALA A 9 2.43 15.39 5.29
C ALA A 9 0.97 14.99 5.56
N ALA A 10 0.66 13.69 5.56
CA ALA A 10 -0.67 13.16 5.84
C ALA A 10 -1.16 13.44 7.28
N THR A 11 -0.25 13.75 8.22
CA THR A 11 -0.63 14.16 9.58
C THR A 11 -0.97 15.66 9.65
N CYS A 12 -0.46 16.46 8.72
CA CYS A 12 -0.62 17.91 8.69
C CYS A 12 -1.69 18.41 7.70
N GLY A 13 -2.00 17.64 6.65
CA GLY A 13 -2.94 17.99 5.58
C GLY A 13 -2.96 16.94 4.47
N ASP A 14 -3.43 17.30 3.27
CA ASP A 14 -3.30 16.43 2.11
C ASP A 14 -1.83 16.42 1.63
N PRO A 15 -1.17 15.26 1.47
CA PRO A 15 0.21 15.21 0.99
C PRO A 15 0.45 15.94 -0.34
N THR A 16 -0.56 15.99 -1.22
CA THR A 16 -0.44 16.65 -2.53
C THR A 16 -0.33 18.17 -2.42
N ASP A 17 -0.79 18.77 -1.32
CA ASP A 17 -0.60 20.21 -1.02
C ASP A 17 0.88 20.55 -0.71
N TYR A 18 1.71 19.54 -0.47
CA TYR A 18 3.14 19.66 -0.16
C TYR A 18 4.04 19.09 -1.26
N ASP A 19 3.54 18.99 -2.49
CA ASP A 19 4.22 18.36 -3.64
C ASP A 19 4.61 16.88 -3.40
N VAL A 20 4.02 16.24 -2.40
CA VAL A 20 4.19 14.81 -2.17
C VAL A 20 3.21 14.06 -3.07
N PRO A 21 3.70 13.16 -3.94
CA PRO A 21 2.81 12.42 -4.82
C PRO A 21 1.75 11.64 -4.05
N ALA A 22 0.52 11.62 -4.59
CA ALA A 22 -0.54 10.77 -4.09
C ALA A 22 -0.09 9.31 -4.05
N LEU A 23 -0.57 8.55 -3.07
CA LEU A 23 -0.30 7.11 -3.07
C LEU A 23 -1.00 6.48 -4.27
N PRO A 24 -0.31 5.58 -4.99
CA PRO A 24 -0.97 4.77 -6.00
C PRO A 24 -2.05 3.92 -5.32
N THR A 25 -3.24 3.89 -5.92
CA THR A 25 -4.31 3.00 -5.47
C THR A 25 -3.95 1.57 -5.84
N TRP A 26 -3.88 0.70 -4.83
CA TRP A 26 -3.63 -0.73 -5.01
C TRP A 26 -4.88 -1.54 -4.69
N ARG A 27 -5.06 -2.60 -5.45
CA ARG A 27 -6.03 -3.64 -5.15
C ARG A 27 -5.36 -4.64 -4.20
N VAL A 28 -6.05 -4.99 -3.13
CA VAL A 28 -5.61 -6.00 -2.18
C VAL A 28 -6.46 -7.23 -2.36
N GLU A 29 -5.84 -8.35 -2.72
CA GLU A 29 -6.48 -9.65 -2.77
C GLU A 29 -6.10 -10.48 -1.55
N ARG A 30 -7.06 -11.25 -1.02
CA ARG A 30 -6.82 -12.22 0.06
C ARG A 30 -7.12 -13.62 -0.45
N GLY A 31 -6.12 -14.50 -0.37
CA GLY A 31 -6.26 -15.91 -0.72
C GLY A 31 -6.86 -16.73 0.43
N GLU A 32 -7.34 -17.94 0.12
CA GLU A 32 -8.04 -18.83 1.05
C GLU A 32 -7.21 -19.19 2.29
N CYS A 33 -5.89 -19.33 2.15
CA CYS A 33 -4.96 -19.66 3.24
C CYS A 33 -4.48 -18.43 4.04
N GLY A 34 -5.13 -17.28 3.88
CA GLY A 34 -4.68 -16.02 4.50
C GLY A 34 -3.53 -15.35 3.74
N GLY A 35 -3.26 -15.80 2.51
CA GLY A 35 -2.33 -15.14 1.60
C GLY A 35 -2.80 -13.73 1.27
N ILE A 36 -1.83 -12.84 0.97
CA ILE A 36 -2.09 -11.46 0.60
C ILE A 36 -1.34 -11.14 -0.70
N ALA A 37 -2.01 -10.49 -1.63
CA ALA A 37 -1.38 -9.97 -2.85
C ALA A 37 -1.79 -8.52 -3.08
N PHE A 38 -0.83 -7.74 -3.58
CA PHE A 38 -1.01 -6.36 -4.01
C PHE A 38 -0.86 -6.30 -5.53
N ALA A 39 -1.88 -5.76 -6.18
CA ALA A 39 -1.90 -5.53 -7.62
C ALA A 39 -2.18 -4.06 -7.90
N ALA A 40 -1.66 -3.55 -9.03
CA ALA A 40 -2.04 -2.24 -9.50
C ALA A 40 -3.53 -2.26 -9.87
N THR A 41 -4.24 -1.15 -9.69
CA THR A 41 -5.69 -1.14 -9.99
C THR A 41 -5.97 -1.40 -11.47
N ASP A 42 -5.02 -1.07 -12.35
CA ASP A 42 -5.09 -1.19 -13.80
C ASP A 42 -4.40 -2.46 -14.35
N ARG A 43 -3.89 -3.36 -13.50
CA ARG A 43 -3.22 -4.59 -13.93
C ARG A 43 -3.64 -5.78 -13.09
N ASP A 44 -3.85 -6.90 -13.77
CA ASP A 44 -4.26 -8.15 -13.11
C ASP A 44 -3.10 -8.83 -12.38
N GLU A 45 -1.87 -8.64 -12.85
CA GLU A 45 -0.70 -9.32 -12.28
C GLU A 45 -0.23 -8.66 -10.96
N PRO A 46 -0.19 -9.43 -9.84
CA PRO A 46 0.27 -8.91 -8.57
C PRO A 46 1.79 -8.68 -8.59
N PHE A 47 2.23 -7.55 -8.04
CA PHE A 47 3.65 -7.20 -7.97
C PHE A 47 4.30 -7.53 -6.62
N ILE A 48 3.48 -7.70 -5.57
CA ILE A 48 3.90 -8.23 -4.26
C ILE A 48 2.87 -9.27 -3.84
N ALA A 49 3.31 -10.49 -3.55
CA ALA A 49 2.46 -11.54 -3.00
C ALA A 49 3.17 -12.26 -1.84
N ALA A 50 2.39 -12.66 -0.84
CA ALA A 50 2.85 -13.49 0.26
C ALA A 50 1.78 -14.54 0.57
N GLU A 51 2.13 -15.82 0.46
CA GLU A 51 1.21 -16.92 0.67
C GLU A 51 0.84 -17.09 2.16
N ARG A 52 1.79 -16.83 3.07
CA ARG A 52 1.64 -17.03 4.53
C ARG A 52 2.18 -15.82 5.31
N PRO A 53 1.52 -14.65 5.23
CA PRO A 53 1.99 -13.44 5.91
C PRO A 53 1.87 -13.58 7.44
N ALA A 54 2.88 -13.08 8.17
CA ALA A 54 2.83 -13.02 9.62
C ALA A 54 2.06 -11.78 10.09
N ARG A 55 1.09 -11.98 10.99
CA ARG A 55 0.34 -10.86 11.59
C ARG A 55 1.16 -10.19 12.68
N VAL A 56 1.62 -8.98 12.42
CA VAL A 56 2.25 -8.12 13.43
C VAL A 56 1.16 -7.33 14.15
N ARG A 57 1.11 -7.39 15.48
CA ARG A 57 0.28 -6.51 16.30
C ARG A 57 1.11 -5.28 16.69
N ARG A 58 0.52 -4.10 16.55
CA ARG A 58 1.12 -2.81 16.93
C ARG A 58 0.51 -2.34 18.23
#